data_AF-F0YZA5-F1
#
_entry.id   AF-F0YZA5-F1
#
_cell.length_a   1.000
_cell.length_b   1.000
_cell.length_c   1.000
_cell.angle_alpha   90.00
_cell.angle_beta   90.00
_cell.angle_gamma   90.00
#
_symmetry.space_group_name_H-M   'P 1'
#
loop_
_entity.id
_entity.type
_entity.pdbx_description
1 polymer ?
#
loop_
_entity_poly.entity_id
_entity_poly.type
_entity_poly.pdbx_seq_one_letter_code
_entity_poly.pdbx_strand_id
1 'polypeptide(L)'
;MNKHSDCKNFVQFDVFKGFCRKNGGFVLIDTEICPAFTEKTKCRNCSHFCDVNEEGIGTCKGLESEYWAYENMDAKTCEGYEAK
;
A
#
# COMPACT_ATOMS: atom_id res chain seq x y z
N MET A 1 -3.11 2.33 -10.88
CA MET A 1 -1.73 2.77 -11.22
C MET A 1 -1.02 3.14 -9.94
N ASN A 2 0.23 2.73 -9.76
CA ASN A 2 1.00 3.05 -8.55
C ASN A 2 1.28 4.56 -8.47
N LYS A 3 1.24 5.09 -7.25
CA LYS A 3 1.47 6.49 -6.88
C LYS A 3 2.70 6.61 -5.99
N HIS A 4 3.21 7.83 -5.78
CA HIS A 4 4.35 8.05 -4.89
C HIS A 4 4.11 7.54 -3.47
N SER A 5 2.87 7.64 -2.96
CA SER A 5 2.49 7.11 -1.64
C SER A 5 2.63 5.58 -1.51
N ASP A 6 2.71 4.87 -2.64
CA ASP A 6 2.91 3.42 -2.71
C ASP A 6 4.40 3.02 -2.61
N CYS A 7 5.32 3.99 -2.51
CA CYS A 7 6.76 3.73 -2.41
C CYS A 7 7.20 3.50 -0.96
N LYS A 8 8.08 2.53 -0.68
CA LYS A 8 8.67 2.24 0.65
C LYS A 8 9.42 3.45 1.23
N ASN A 9 9.89 4.33 0.35
CA ASN A 9 10.59 5.55 0.72
C ASN A 9 9.65 6.70 1.13
N PHE A 10 8.35 6.57 0.89
CA PHE A 10 7.35 7.55 1.30
C PHE A 10 6.90 7.32 2.75
N VAL A 11 6.91 8.38 3.55
CA VAL A 11 6.34 8.39 4.91
C VAL A 11 5.11 9.28 4.89
N GLN A 12 3.95 8.74 5.23
CA GLN A 12 2.72 9.53 5.28
C GLN A 12 2.81 10.57 6.40
N PHE A 13 2.37 11.79 6.12
CA PHE A 13 2.33 12.88 7.09
C PHE A 13 0.89 13.29 7.39
N ASP A 14 0.10 13.52 6.35
CA ASP A 14 -1.34 13.75 6.45
C ASP A 14 -2.09 13.10 5.27
N VAL A 15 -3.36 13.49 5.09
CA VAL A 15 -4.22 12.98 4.02
C VAL A 15 -3.80 13.42 2.62
N PHE A 16 -2.97 14.45 2.49
CA PHE A 16 -2.62 15.07 1.21
C PHE A 16 -1.14 14.89 0.84
N LYS A 17 -0.24 14.86 1.83
CA LYS A 17 1.21 14.80 1.61
C LYS A 17 1.94 13.88 2.58
N GLY A 18 3.17 13.57 2.19
CA GLY A 18 4.13 12.88 3.02
C GLY A 18 5.56 13.28 2.68
N PHE A 19 6.51 12.67 3.36
CA PHE A 19 7.93 12.94 3.17
C PHE A 19 8.57 11.81 2.37
N CYS A 20 9.24 12.15 1.26
CA CYS A 20 10.01 11.19 0.49
C CYS A 20 11.45 11.14 1.01
N ARG A 21 11.87 10.00 1.57
CA ARG A 21 13.22 9.80 2.12
C ARG A 21 14.32 9.81 1.06
N LYS A 22 13.99 9.55 -0.21
CA LYS A 22 14.95 9.59 -1.33
C LYS A 22 15.12 10.99 -1.90
N ASN A 23 14.03 11.75 -1.99
CA ASN A 23 14.05 13.14 -2.45
C ASN A 23 14.50 14.12 -1.36
N GLY A 24 14.27 13.79 -0.08
CA GLY A 24 14.59 14.67 1.05
C GLY A 24 13.58 15.80 1.27
N GLY A 25 12.32 15.64 0.85
CA GLY A 25 11.31 16.69 0.94
C GLY A 25 9.87 16.18 0.93
N PHE A 26 8.93 17.11 1.12
CA PHE A 26 7.50 16.82 1.03
C PHE A 26 7.07 16.59 -0.42
N VAL A 27 6.19 15.62 -0.61
CA VAL A 27 5.57 15.27 -1.90
C VAL A 27 4.10 14.93 -1.67
N LEU A 28 3.27 15.17 -2.68
CA LEU A 28 1.85 14.83 -2.63
C LEU A 28 1.65 13.31 -2.80
N ILE A 29 0.63 12.77 -2.15
CA ILE A 29 0.37 11.32 -2.12
C ILE A 29 0.14 10.70 -3.50
N ASP A 30 -0.35 11.48 -4.45
CA ASP A 30 -0.87 11.08 -5.76
C ASP A 30 0.03 11.48 -6.93
N THR A 31 1.23 11.99 -6.63
CA THR A 31 2.26 12.24 -7.64
C THR A 31 2.78 10.95 -8.28
N GLU A 32 3.37 11.08 -9.46
CA GLU A 32 3.97 9.96 -10.19
C GLU A 32 5.14 9.32 -9.43
N ILE A 33 5.36 8.05 -9.75
CA ILE A 33 6.52 7.30 -9.24
C ILE A 33 7.81 7.80 -9.91
N CYS A 34 8.92 7.77 -9.17
CA CYS A 34 10.24 8.11 -9.70
C CYS A 34 11.11 6.84 -9.89
N PRO A 35 12.30 6.94 -10.52
CA PRO A 35 13.19 5.79 -10.71
C PRO A 35 13.64 5.08 -9.42
N ALA A 36 13.54 5.76 -8.26
CA ALA A 36 13.82 5.17 -6.95
C ALA A 36 12.61 4.46 -6.31
N PHE A 37 11.54 4.22 -7.07
CA PHE A 37 10.34 3.55 -6.59
C PHE A 37 10.67 2.13 -6.09
N THR A 38 10.12 1.79 -4.94
CA THR A 38 10.14 0.43 -4.43
C THR A 38 8.79 0.20 -3.79
N GLU A 39 8.03 -0.75 -4.30
CA GLU A 39 6.64 -0.93 -3.88
C GLU A 39 6.51 -1.28 -2.39
N LYS A 40 5.61 -0.61 -1.69
CA LYS A 40 5.20 -0.96 -0.32
C LYS A 40 4.33 -2.20 -0.32
N THR A 41 4.45 -2.96 0.75
CA THR A 41 3.53 -4.03 1.10
C THR A 41 2.13 -3.43 1.35
N LYS A 42 1.15 -3.83 0.56
CA LYS A 42 -0.26 -3.44 0.68
C LYS A 42 -1.16 -4.64 0.46
N CYS A 43 -2.39 -4.63 0.96
CA CYS A 43 -3.32 -5.73 0.72
C CYS A 43 -3.48 -6.07 -0.77
N ARG A 44 -3.56 -5.08 -1.66
CA ARG A 44 -3.67 -5.30 -3.12
C ARG A 44 -2.56 -6.16 -3.72
N ASN A 45 -1.35 -6.11 -3.16
CA ASN A 45 -0.20 -6.89 -3.61
C ASN A 45 0.14 -8.08 -2.69
N CYS A 46 -0.80 -8.46 -1.82
CA CYS A 46 -0.73 -9.68 -1.01
C CYS A 46 -1.43 -10.85 -1.74
N SER A 47 -0.84 -12.05 -1.74
CA SER A 47 -1.37 -13.28 -2.36
C SER A 47 -2.72 -13.70 -1.78
N HIS A 48 -2.93 -13.44 -0.48
CA HIS A 48 -4.14 -13.81 0.26
C HIS A 48 -5.31 -12.83 0.12
N PHE A 49 -5.14 -11.70 -0.57
CA PHE A 49 -6.20 -10.70 -0.76
C PHE A 49 -6.87 -10.87 -2.12
N CYS A 50 -8.18 -11.12 -2.13
CA CYS A 50 -8.97 -11.46 -3.30
C CYS A 50 -10.37 -10.80 -3.27
N ASP A 51 -11.17 -11.05 -4.30
CA ASP A 51 -12.59 -10.67 -4.38
C ASP A 51 -12.87 -9.17 -4.16
N VAL A 52 -12.04 -8.32 -4.74
CA VAL A 52 -12.10 -6.85 -4.57
C VAL A 52 -13.28 -6.28 -5.35
N ASN A 53 -14.12 -5.49 -4.68
CA ASN A 53 -15.24 -4.76 -5.29
C ASN A 53 -14.81 -3.39 -5.85
N GLU A 54 -15.76 -2.64 -6.42
CA GLU A 54 -15.51 -1.33 -7.05
C GLU A 54 -15.02 -0.25 -6.05
N GLU A 55 -15.28 -0.42 -4.75
CA GLU A 55 -14.84 0.48 -3.68
C GLU A 55 -13.44 0.10 -3.14
N GLY A 56 -12.81 -0.93 -3.69
CA GLY A 56 -11.51 -1.42 -3.23
C GLY A 56 -11.58 -2.23 -1.93
N ILE A 57 -12.75 -2.74 -1.56
CA ILE A 57 -12.95 -3.65 -0.42
C ILE A 57 -12.91 -5.08 -0.95
N GLY A 58 -12.07 -5.92 -0.35
CA GLY A 58 -11.95 -7.34 -0.70
C GLY A 58 -11.83 -8.23 0.53
N THR A 59 -11.54 -9.51 0.31
CA THR A 59 -11.42 -10.53 1.35
C THR A 59 -9.96 -10.91 1.55
N CYS A 60 -9.50 -10.88 2.80
CA CYS A 60 -8.23 -11.42 3.26
C CYS A 60 -8.43 -12.84 3.79
N LYS A 61 -7.62 -13.78 3.28
CA LYS A 61 -7.60 -15.20 3.70
C LYS A 61 -6.26 -15.63 4.31
N GLY A 62 -5.43 -14.66 4.72
CA GLY A 62 -4.06 -14.89 5.17
C GLY A 62 -3.87 -14.96 6.69
N LEU A 63 -4.98 -14.89 7.45
CA LEU A 63 -5.00 -14.95 8.91
C LEU A 63 -5.88 -16.13 9.37
N GLU A 64 -6.04 -16.31 10.68
CA GLU A 64 -6.81 -17.41 11.28
C GLU A 64 -8.25 -17.53 10.74
N SER A 65 -8.87 -16.40 10.38
CA SER A 65 -10.20 -16.34 9.80
C SER A 65 -10.23 -15.44 8.57
N GLU A 66 -11.26 -15.56 7.75
CA GLU A 66 -11.49 -14.63 6.65
C GLU A 66 -11.97 -13.28 7.19
N TYR A 67 -11.38 -12.19 6.70
CA TYR A 67 -11.74 -10.83 7.05
C TYR A 67 -11.91 -9.97 5.79
N TRP A 68 -12.72 -8.93 5.88
CA TRP A 68 -12.71 -7.89 4.85
C TRP A 68 -11.52 -6.95 5.08
N ALA A 69 -10.94 -6.42 3.99
CA ALA A 69 -9.85 -5.45 4.05
C ALA A 69 -9.90 -4.48 2.87
N TYR A 70 -9.24 -3.32 3.02
CA TYR A 70 -9.08 -2.37 1.94
C TYR A 70 -7.84 -2.68 1.11
N GLU A 71 -7.94 -2.59 -0.21
CA GLU A 71 -6.83 -2.85 -1.14
C GLU A 71 -5.58 -1.97 -0.84
N ASN A 72 -5.79 -0.76 -0.31
CA ASN A 72 -4.76 0.23 -0.06
C ASN A 72 -4.23 0.23 1.39
N MET A 73 -4.70 -0.69 2.23
CA MET A 73 -4.21 -0.85 3.61
C MET A 73 -2.73 -1.23 3.59
N ASP A 74 -1.92 -0.54 4.40
CA ASP A 74 -0.49 -0.81 4.54
C ASP A 74 -0.30 -2.15 5.27
N ALA A 75 0.37 -3.09 4.60
CA ALA A 75 0.59 -4.46 5.10
C ALA A 75 1.99 -4.65 5.71
N LYS A 76 2.75 -3.58 5.98
CA LYS A 76 4.14 -3.65 6.47
C LYS A 76 4.32 -4.47 7.75
N THR A 77 3.31 -4.52 8.61
CA THR A 77 3.33 -5.25 9.88
C THR A 77 2.35 -6.42 9.90
N CYS A 78 1.79 -6.80 8.75
CA CYS A 78 0.88 -7.94 8.67
C CYS A 78 1.68 -9.24 8.67
N GLU A 79 1.40 -10.12 9.63
CA GLU A 79 2.07 -11.42 9.77
C GLU A 79 1.70 -12.41 8.65
N GLY A 80 0.51 -12.27 8.09
CA GLY A 80 0.01 -13.05 6.96
C GLY A 80 0.29 -12.44 5.59
N TYR A 81 1.18 -11.43 5.48
CA TYR A 81 1.51 -10.85 4.18
C TYR A 81 2.45 -11.78 3.39
N GLU A 82 2.04 -12.15 2.19
CA GLU A 82 2.87 -12.85 1.21
C GLU A 82 2.74 -12.10 -0.14
N ALA A 83 3.88 -11.78 -0.78
CA ALA A 83 3.86 -11.01 -2.01
C ALA A 83 3.28 -11.81 -3.19
N LYS A 84 2.50 -11.15 -4.05
CA LYS A 84 2.04 -11.67 -5.35
C LYS A 84 3.15 -11.69 -6.40
#